data_AF-A0A6J7XUD0-F1
#
_entry.id   AF-A0A6J7XUD0-F1
#
_cell.length_a   1.000
_cell.length_b   1.000
_cell.length_c   1.000
_cell.angle_alpha   90.00
_cell.angle_beta   90.00
_cell.angle_gamma   90.00
#
_symmetry.space_group_name_H-M   'P 1'
#
loop_
_entity.id
_entity.type
_entity.pdbx_description
1 polymer ?
#
loop_
_entity_poly.entity_id
_entity_poly.type
_entity_poly.pdbx_seq_one_letter_code
_entity_poly.pdbx_strand_id
1 'polypeptide(L)'
;MLEITKPPRTLRQRIGGKWSTSWQTFLINSILSLLVLAEVEKVPSKSTSELFSWIYAWAISLLFLGVLVFAISRTILRNREKSPVPIWVALSINATIGIFYSFSTEMAIHFFGITSVVPFSIRLLANTLLVTWWGSMLTIFLDFREEESSAKKYLVESAVQLSLQEMQRNEISALVRADIHREIEDNLKHAQGSLKNEMDSLSKLDSSSASITAQQTQRISELLFNVAKDSVKPLSKSLWAREGEIYPRHTWREVLVRVTQFQPFYPGLLAAIDIIGAAPQQINDFGVNRGLPLVIAATLLILTIGTIFNLLMKEWPRHHAKLFFVGIVVLQSSIVPMRVHFRELWEPGSATITWQLTQHITGIVIIFMTSSVGAFRKMNTESREIFSSEIKEELVSSIARSRELANLARESSRILHGAVQTRLVSCAIAIERAYKQESARDLTLALQEALDVLSSPLRESAFADSITGEVERKISLWKGLCDFDLSIDIGDIPNHPHTTSVVGRIIEEAISNSIRHGDASKIQIAIEVREKNRLIIVVEDNGSGIKKGNPGIGSALLQQESGGNWSLQPQESGTRLEVQIPLVGELTQ
;
A
#
# COMPACT_ATOMS: atom_id res chain seq x y z
N MET A 1 -15.90 -6.37 -19.34
CA MET A 1 -14.85 -7.22 -18.72
C MET A 1 -13.57 -6.98 -19.50
N LEU A 2 -12.78 -5.98 -19.10
CA LEU A 2 -11.45 -5.76 -19.70
C LEU A 2 -10.46 -6.65 -18.95
N GLU A 3 -10.02 -7.70 -19.62
CA GLU A 3 -9.08 -8.71 -19.13
C GLU A 3 -7.65 -8.15 -19.08
N ILE A 4 -7.42 -7.06 -18.34
CA ILE A 4 -6.09 -6.53 -18.10
C ILE A 4 -5.50 -7.33 -16.95
N THR A 5 -5.02 -8.55 -17.21
CA THR A 5 -4.31 -9.32 -16.18
C THR A 5 -2.84 -9.48 -16.55
N LYS A 6 -1.95 -9.23 -15.58
CA LYS A 6 -0.53 -9.55 -15.75
C LYS A 6 -0.39 -11.06 -16.04
N PRO A 7 0.41 -11.45 -17.04
CA PRO A 7 0.66 -12.85 -17.31
C PRO A 7 1.30 -13.53 -16.09
N PRO A 8 1.02 -14.83 -15.88
CA PRO A 8 1.59 -15.60 -14.78
C PRO A 8 3.11 -15.54 -14.76
N ARG A 9 3.71 -15.47 -13.56
CA ARG A 9 5.16 -15.52 -13.44
C ARG A 9 5.69 -16.88 -13.91
N THR A 10 6.56 -16.83 -14.92
CA THR A 10 7.30 -18.00 -15.44
C THR A 10 8.20 -18.59 -14.35
N LEU A 11 8.53 -19.89 -14.43
CA LEU A 11 9.44 -20.54 -13.48
C LEU A 11 10.79 -19.81 -13.34
N ARG A 12 11.28 -19.21 -14.43
CA ARG A 12 12.46 -18.34 -14.45
C ARG A 12 12.28 -17.11 -13.56
N GLN A 13 11.15 -16.41 -13.67
CA GLN A 13 10.84 -15.24 -12.84
C GLN A 13 10.72 -15.57 -11.35
N ARG A 14 10.35 -16.81 -11.00
CA ARG A 14 10.21 -17.22 -9.59
C ARG A 14 11.55 -17.57 -8.97
N ILE A 15 12.25 -18.56 -9.55
CA ILE A 15 13.49 -19.10 -8.98
C ILE A 15 14.66 -18.11 -9.15
N GLY A 16 14.72 -17.44 -10.29
CA GLY A 16 15.78 -16.46 -10.61
C GLY A 16 15.42 -15.02 -10.31
N GLY A 17 14.24 -14.77 -9.72
CA GLY A 17 13.71 -13.43 -9.46
C GLY A 17 14.09 -12.87 -8.09
N LYS A 18 13.25 -11.94 -7.61
CA LYS A 18 13.44 -11.15 -6.38
C LYS A 18 13.91 -11.96 -5.16
N TRP A 19 13.29 -13.13 -4.93
CA TRP A 19 13.51 -13.94 -3.74
C TRP A 19 14.74 -14.84 -3.81
N SER A 20 15.41 -14.92 -4.97
CA SER A 20 16.62 -15.73 -5.14
C SER A 20 17.74 -15.23 -4.23
N THR A 21 18.12 -16.03 -3.23
CA THR A 21 19.13 -15.68 -2.20
C THR A 21 18.85 -14.34 -1.50
N SER A 22 17.59 -14.07 -1.16
CA SER A 22 17.24 -12.91 -0.33
C SER A 22 17.74 -13.07 1.11
N TRP A 23 17.85 -11.96 1.84
CA TRP A 23 18.25 -12.02 3.26
C TRP A 23 17.28 -12.86 4.12
N GLN A 24 15.98 -12.88 3.76
CA GLN A 24 15.00 -13.74 4.43
C GLN A 24 15.28 -15.22 4.16
N THR A 25 15.59 -15.60 2.92
CA THR A 25 15.97 -16.99 2.60
C THR A 25 17.23 -17.40 3.32
N PHE A 26 18.22 -16.49 3.42
CA PHE A 26 19.45 -16.72 4.18
C PHE A 26 19.14 -16.96 5.66
N LEU A 27 18.34 -16.10 6.30
CA LEU A 27 17.98 -16.25 7.72
C LEU A 27 17.27 -17.57 8.01
N ILE A 28 16.28 -17.95 7.19
CA ILE A 28 15.54 -19.22 7.34
C ILE A 28 16.50 -20.41 7.17
N ASN A 29 17.37 -20.37 6.15
CA ASN A 29 18.33 -21.44 5.89
C ASN A 29 19.38 -21.55 7.01
N SER A 30 19.83 -20.42 7.58
CA SER A 30 20.76 -20.41 8.70
C SER A 30 20.19 -21.14 9.91
N ILE A 31 18.95 -20.85 10.30
CA ILE A 31 18.27 -21.53 11.42
C ILE A 31 18.09 -23.02 11.12
N LEU A 32 17.62 -23.36 9.92
CA LEU A 32 17.40 -24.75 9.52
C LEU A 32 18.71 -25.54 9.47
N SER A 33 19.79 -24.94 8.99
CA SER A 33 21.12 -25.57 8.95
C SER A 33 21.64 -25.93 10.34
N LEU A 34 21.36 -25.12 11.37
CA LEU A 34 21.73 -25.42 12.75
C LEU A 34 20.99 -26.66 13.27
N LEU A 35 19.68 -26.74 12.99
CA LEU A 35 18.85 -27.87 13.42
C LEU A 35 19.30 -29.17 12.74
N VAL A 36 19.54 -29.12 11.42
CA VAL A 36 20.04 -30.28 10.66
C VAL A 36 21.42 -30.70 11.16
N LEU A 37 22.33 -29.76 11.37
CA LEU A 37 23.68 -30.06 11.88
C LEU A 37 23.61 -30.69 13.28
N ALA A 38 22.78 -30.15 14.17
CA ALA A 38 22.60 -30.67 15.52
C ALA A 38 22.07 -32.11 15.53
N GLU A 39 21.14 -32.43 14.62
CA GLU A 39 20.59 -33.78 14.47
C GLU A 39 21.62 -34.75 13.88
N VAL A 40 22.22 -34.40 12.74
CA VAL A 40 23.11 -35.28 11.97
C VAL A 40 24.35 -35.66 12.77
N GLU A 41 24.92 -34.72 13.53
CA GLU A 41 26.14 -34.94 14.31
C GLU A 41 25.85 -35.41 15.75
N LYS A 42 24.58 -35.70 16.07
CA LYS A 42 24.11 -36.13 17.40
C LYS A 42 24.58 -35.18 18.52
N VAL A 43 24.67 -33.87 18.24
CA VAL A 43 25.23 -32.84 19.13
C VAL A 43 24.63 -32.85 20.55
N PRO A 44 23.31 -33.05 20.75
CA PRO A 44 22.73 -33.10 22.10
C PRO A 44 23.24 -34.24 23.00
N SER A 45 23.87 -35.26 22.42
CA SER A 45 24.45 -36.38 23.17
C SER A 45 25.93 -36.19 23.52
N LYS A 46 26.54 -35.08 23.06
CA LYS A 46 27.96 -34.75 23.25
C LYS A 46 28.18 -33.93 24.52
N SER A 47 29.45 -33.81 24.93
CA SER A 47 29.87 -32.98 26.06
C SER A 47 29.55 -31.49 25.82
N THR A 48 29.44 -30.71 26.91
CA THR A 48 29.12 -29.27 26.81
C THR A 48 30.19 -28.49 26.03
N SER A 49 31.47 -28.86 26.13
CA SER A 49 32.56 -28.25 25.36
C SER A 49 32.48 -28.58 23.86
N GLU A 50 32.15 -29.81 23.50
CA GLU A 50 31.90 -30.20 22.10
C GLU A 50 30.69 -29.47 21.52
N LEU A 51 29.63 -29.30 22.31
CA LEU A 51 28.43 -28.57 21.89
C LEU A 51 28.76 -27.12 21.51
N PHE A 52 29.53 -26.40 22.33
CA PHE A 52 29.99 -25.06 21.97
C PHE A 52 30.88 -25.06 20.73
N SER A 53 31.75 -26.06 20.59
CA SER A 53 32.63 -26.19 19.42
C SER A 53 31.82 -26.36 18.12
N TRP A 54 30.74 -27.14 18.14
CA TRP A 54 29.81 -27.26 17.02
C TRP A 54 29.05 -25.96 16.71
N ILE A 55 28.61 -25.23 17.73
CA ILE A 55 27.94 -23.94 17.56
C ILE A 55 28.91 -22.91 16.93
N TYR A 56 30.16 -22.87 17.39
CA TYR A 56 31.17 -21.99 16.80
C TYR A 56 31.52 -22.41 15.38
N ALA A 57 31.64 -23.71 15.11
CA ALA A 57 31.88 -24.23 13.77
C ALA A 57 30.76 -23.84 12.79
N TRP A 58 29.50 -23.93 13.25
CA TRP A 58 28.34 -23.46 12.51
C TRP A 58 28.36 -21.95 12.28
N ALA A 59 28.63 -21.15 13.32
CA ALA A 59 28.65 -19.69 13.22
C ALA A 59 29.71 -19.19 12.23
N ILE A 60 30.92 -19.76 12.28
CA ILE A 60 32.00 -19.45 11.33
C ILE A 60 31.60 -19.86 9.91
N SER A 61 31.03 -21.05 9.74
CA SER A 61 30.54 -21.53 8.44
C SER A 61 29.48 -20.59 7.85
N LEU A 62 28.55 -20.09 8.67
CA LEU A 62 27.55 -19.11 8.24
C LEU A 62 28.14 -17.75 7.90
N LEU A 63 29.18 -17.31 8.60
CA LEU A 63 29.86 -16.05 8.27
C LEU A 63 30.49 -16.12 6.88
N PHE A 64 31.23 -17.19 6.58
CA PHE A 64 31.78 -17.43 5.26
C PHE A 64 30.68 -17.55 4.18
N LEU A 65 29.61 -18.28 4.48
CA LEU A 65 28.47 -18.41 3.58
C LEU A 65 27.77 -17.06 3.34
N GLY A 66 27.67 -16.22 4.36
CA GLY A 66 27.11 -14.86 4.27
C GLY A 66 27.91 -13.97 3.31
N VAL A 67 29.25 -14.04 3.36
CA VAL A 67 30.14 -13.34 2.42
C VAL A 67 29.90 -13.82 0.98
N LEU A 68 29.81 -15.14 0.77
CA LEU A 68 29.53 -15.72 -0.55
C LEU A 68 28.16 -15.26 -1.08
N VAL A 69 27.10 -15.41 -0.28
CA VAL A 69 25.74 -15.00 -0.64
C VAL A 69 25.67 -13.51 -0.92
N PHE A 70 26.36 -12.68 -0.13
CA PHE A 70 26.46 -11.25 -0.37
C PHE A 70 27.16 -10.95 -1.71
N ALA A 71 28.30 -11.60 -1.99
CA ALA A 71 29.02 -11.45 -3.25
C ALA A 71 28.15 -11.85 -4.46
N ILE A 72 27.46 -13.00 -4.39
CA ILE A 72 26.52 -13.46 -5.43
C ILE A 72 25.38 -12.46 -5.61
N SER A 73 24.83 -11.93 -4.51
CA SER A 73 23.74 -10.93 -4.54
C SER A 73 24.14 -9.63 -5.24
N ARG A 74 25.41 -9.22 -5.13
CA ARG A 74 25.94 -7.99 -5.71
C ARG A 74 26.48 -8.15 -7.14
N THR A 75 26.80 -9.37 -7.55
CA THR A 75 27.36 -9.68 -8.87
C THR A 75 26.30 -10.27 -9.80
N ILE A 76 26.08 -11.58 -9.71
CA ILE A 76 25.21 -12.37 -10.61
C ILE A 76 23.74 -11.96 -10.44
N LEU A 77 23.32 -11.69 -9.21
CA LEU A 77 21.92 -11.41 -8.87
C LEU A 77 21.62 -9.92 -8.66
N ARG A 78 22.51 -9.01 -9.07
CA ARG A 78 22.37 -7.56 -8.87
C ARG A 78 21.04 -6.99 -9.37
N ASN A 79 20.59 -7.48 -10.52
CA ASN A 79 19.37 -7.01 -11.20
C ASN A 79 18.23 -8.05 -11.17
N ARG A 80 18.26 -9.03 -10.25
CA ARG A 80 17.30 -10.15 -10.23
C ARG A 80 15.82 -9.75 -10.20
N GLU A 81 15.50 -8.55 -9.68
CA GLU A 81 14.13 -8.02 -9.68
C GLU A 81 13.66 -7.56 -11.07
N LYS A 82 14.55 -7.00 -11.90
CA LYS A 82 14.23 -6.50 -13.25
C LYS A 82 14.50 -7.54 -14.33
N SER A 83 15.61 -8.28 -14.20
CA SER A 83 16.05 -9.30 -15.15
C SER A 83 16.32 -10.61 -14.39
N PRO A 84 15.32 -11.50 -14.28
CA PRO A 84 15.48 -12.77 -13.59
C PRO A 84 16.52 -13.66 -14.28
N VAL A 85 17.38 -14.29 -13.48
CA VAL A 85 18.39 -15.20 -14.01
C VAL A 85 17.75 -16.49 -14.54
N PRO A 86 18.39 -17.18 -15.50
CA PRO A 86 17.93 -18.49 -15.96
C PRO A 86 17.83 -19.50 -14.80
N ILE A 87 16.93 -20.48 -14.95
CA ILE A 87 16.67 -21.51 -13.93
C ILE A 87 17.97 -22.26 -13.58
N TRP A 88 18.75 -22.65 -14.59
CA TRP A 88 19.99 -23.37 -14.38
C TRP A 88 21.01 -22.55 -13.58
N VAL A 89 21.10 -21.23 -13.79
CA VAL A 89 21.97 -20.33 -13.01
C VAL A 89 21.52 -20.31 -11.54
N ALA A 90 20.22 -20.19 -11.29
CA ALA A 90 19.71 -20.17 -9.92
C ALA A 90 19.91 -21.51 -9.20
N LEU A 91 19.74 -22.64 -9.90
CA LEU A 91 20.05 -23.97 -9.39
C LEU A 91 21.54 -24.11 -9.10
N SER A 92 22.41 -23.65 -10.00
CA SER A 92 23.86 -23.64 -9.80
C SER A 92 24.26 -22.82 -8.59
N ILE A 93 23.64 -21.65 -8.37
CA ILE A 93 23.90 -20.83 -7.17
C ILE A 93 23.56 -21.60 -5.89
N ASN A 94 22.39 -22.23 -5.83
CA ASN A 94 22.00 -23.02 -4.65
C ASN A 94 22.92 -24.24 -4.45
N ALA A 95 23.36 -24.89 -5.53
CA ALA A 95 24.35 -25.96 -5.46
C ALA A 95 25.70 -25.46 -4.93
N THR A 96 26.18 -24.31 -5.42
CA THR A 96 27.42 -23.68 -4.93
C THR A 96 27.32 -23.33 -3.45
N ILE A 97 26.17 -22.84 -2.97
CA ILE A 97 25.92 -22.60 -1.55
C ILE A 97 26.06 -23.91 -0.74
N GLY A 98 25.45 -25.01 -1.20
CA GLY A 98 25.55 -26.32 -0.52
C GLY A 98 26.97 -26.90 -0.51
N ILE A 99 27.70 -26.75 -1.61
CA ILE A 99 29.12 -27.14 -1.72
C ILE A 99 29.96 -26.33 -0.73
N PHE A 100 29.85 -25.00 -0.79
CA PHE A 100 30.65 -24.10 0.04
C PHE A 100 30.35 -24.29 1.54
N TYR A 101 29.08 -24.50 1.90
CA TYR A 101 28.70 -24.82 3.27
C TYR A 101 29.34 -26.12 3.77
N SER A 102 29.43 -27.14 2.91
CA SER A 102 30.07 -28.42 3.27
C SER A 102 31.56 -28.25 3.51
N PHE A 103 32.26 -27.49 2.66
CA PHE A 103 33.68 -27.17 2.83
C PHE A 103 33.95 -26.31 4.07
N SER A 104 33.14 -25.28 4.30
CA SER A 104 33.31 -24.41 5.47
C SER A 104 33.10 -25.18 6.77
N THR A 105 32.11 -26.08 6.79
CA THR A 105 31.82 -26.93 7.94
C THR A 105 32.97 -27.90 8.21
N GLU A 106 33.51 -28.54 7.17
CA GLU A 106 34.66 -29.45 7.30
C GLU A 106 35.91 -28.74 7.81
N MET A 107 36.21 -27.56 7.27
CA MET A 107 37.33 -26.73 7.72
C MET A 107 37.16 -26.33 9.19
N ALA A 108 35.94 -25.97 9.59
CA ALA A 108 35.64 -25.63 10.97
C ALA A 108 35.77 -26.84 11.92
N ILE A 109 35.28 -28.02 11.52
CA ILE A 109 35.44 -29.28 12.26
C ILE A 109 36.92 -29.58 12.51
N HIS A 110 37.76 -29.48 11.46
CA HIS A 110 39.20 -29.69 11.58
C HIS A 110 39.87 -28.63 12.47
N PHE A 111 39.47 -27.36 12.36
CA PHE A 111 40.01 -26.26 13.18
C PHE A 111 39.72 -26.45 14.67
N PHE A 112 38.51 -26.89 15.03
CA PHE A 112 38.12 -27.16 16.42
C PHE A 112 38.50 -28.57 16.91
N GLY A 113 39.11 -29.41 16.05
CA GLY A 113 39.49 -30.78 16.41
C GLY A 113 38.30 -31.69 16.74
N ILE A 114 37.15 -31.45 16.11
CA ILE A 114 35.91 -32.20 16.37
C ILE A 114 35.90 -33.47 15.51
N THR A 115 35.42 -34.59 16.07
CA THR A 115 35.16 -35.81 15.29
C THR A 115 33.73 -35.79 14.76
N SER A 116 33.60 -35.91 13.44
CA SER A 116 32.30 -36.07 12.78
C SER A 116 31.96 -37.54 12.59
N VAL A 117 30.68 -37.86 12.72
CA VAL A 117 30.12 -39.20 12.45
C VAL A 117 29.77 -39.40 10.97
N VAL A 118 29.77 -38.31 10.18
CA VAL A 118 29.40 -38.34 8.76
C VAL A 118 30.62 -38.08 7.88
N PRO A 119 30.95 -38.99 6.95
CA PRO A 119 32.02 -38.76 5.98
C PRO A 119 31.79 -37.49 5.14
N PHE A 120 32.87 -36.75 4.87
CA PHE A 120 32.82 -35.52 4.07
C PHE A 120 32.14 -35.71 2.70
N SER A 121 32.41 -36.82 2.01
CA SER A 121 31.82 -37.11 0.69
C SER A 121 30.28 -37.22 0.74
N ILE A 122 29.75 -37.85 1.79
CA ILE A 122 28.32 -37.98 2.02
C ILE A 122 27.72 -36.62 2.36
N ARG A 123 28.35 -35.86 3.27
CA ARG A 123 27.90 -34.52 3.64
C ARG A 123 27.85 -33.59 2.43
N LEU A 124 28.90 -33.59 1.62
CA LEU A 124 29.01 -32.77 0.42
C LEU A 124 27.88 -33.08 -0.57
N LEU A 125 27.64 -34.36 -0.86
CA LEU A 125 26.58 -34.77 -1.79
C LEU A 125 25.19 -34.39 -1.24
N ALA A 126 24.90 -34.77 0.00
CA ALA A 126 23.61 -34.54 0.63
C ALA A 126 23.27 -33.04 0.72
N ASN A 127 24.20 -32.22 1.24
CA ASN A 127 23.99 -30.77 1.35
C ASN A 127 23.85 -30.10 -0.01
N THR A 128 24.63 -30.51 -1.02
CA THR A 128 24.52 -29.93 -2.36
C THR A 128 23.13 -30.17 -2.95
N LEU A 129 22.62 -31.41 -2.88
CA LEU A 129 21.30 -31.75 -3.41
C LEU A 129 20.17 -31.12 -2.59
N LEU A 130 20.24 -31.23 -1.26
CA LEU A 130 19.21 -30.72 -0.36
C LEU A 130 19.11 -29.19 -0.43
N VAL A 131 20.23 -28.46 -0.39
CA VAL A 131 20.22 -26.99 -0.51
C VAL A 131 19.76 -26.55 -1.90
N THR A 132 20.12 -27.27 -2.96
CA THR A 132 19.63 -26.98 -4.32
C THR A 132 18.12 -27.10 -4.40
N TRP A 133 17.56 -28.19 -3.86
CA TRP A 133 16.11 -28.40 -3.83
C TRP A 133 15.42 -27.41 -2.89
N TRP A 134 15.84 -27.35 -1.63
CA TRP A 134 15.24 -26.54 -0.57
C TRP A 134 15.33 -25.04 -0.88
N GLY A 135 16.50 -24.54 -1.28
CA GLY A 135 16.70 -23.13 -1.62
C GLY A 135 15.81 -22.68 -2.78
N SER A 136 15.66 -23.54 -3.79
CA SER A 136 14.76 -23.28 -4.91
C SER A 136 13.29 -23.32 -4.47
N MET A 137 12.92 -24.31 -3.67
CA MET A 137 11.55 -24.48 -3.18
C MET A 137 11.11 -23.32 -2.28
N LEU A 138 11.98 -22.90 -1.36
CA LEU A 138 11.76 -21.76 -0.48
C LEU A 138 11.61 -20.46 -1.28
N THR A 139 12.43 -20.28 -2.33
CA THR A 139 12.33 -19.13 -3.23
C THR A 139 10.98 -19.10 -3.93
N ILE A 140 10.53 -20.23 -4.48
CA ILE A 140 9.22 -20.30 -5.15
C ILE A 140 8.08 -20.08 -4.14
N PHE A 141 8.18 -20.63 -2.94
CA PHE A 141 7.18 -20.46 -1.89
C PHE A 141 7.03 -19.00 -1.45
N LEU A 142 8.14 -18.26 -1.30
CA LEU A 142 8.12 -16.84 -0.98
C LEU A 142 7.55 -15.99 -2.11
N ASP A 143 7.93 -16.31 -3.36
CA ASP A 143 7.38 -15.66 -4.55
C ASP A 143 5.87 -15.91 -4.67
N PHE A 144 5.44 -17.14 -4.43
CA PHE A 144 4.03 -17.52 -4.42
C PHE A 144 3.22 -16.74 -3.39
N ARG A 145 3.73 -16.62 -2.16
CA ARG A 145 3.08 -15.80 -1.13
C ARG A 145 2.90 -14.35 -1.59
N GLU A 146 3.91 -13.77 -2.23
CA GLU A 146 3.85 -12.40 -2.73
C GLU A 146 2.88 -12.24 -3.90
N GLU A 147 2.87 -13.19 -4.84
CA GLU A 147 1.95 -13.20 -5.98
C GLU A 147 0.51 -13.34 -5.52
N GLU A 148 0.21 -14.25 -4.60
CA GLU A 148 -1.11 -14.44 -4.01
C GLU A 148 -1.63 -13.16 -3.34
N SER A 149 -0.79 -12.55 -2.51
CA SER A 149 -1.08 -11.27 -1.87
C SER A 149 -1.36 -10.16 -2.90
N SER A 150 -0.59 -10.13 -3.99
CA SER A 150 -0.73 -9.13 -5.05
C SER A 150 -1.98 -9.35 -5.91
N ALA A 151 -2.28 -10.60 -6.27
CA ALA A 151 -3.44 -10.98 -7.08
C ALA A 151 -4.74 -10.70 -6.33
N LYS A 152 -4.79 -11.05 -5.04
CA LYS A 152 -5.91 -10.73 -4.14
C LYS A 152 -6.13 -9.22 -4.03
N LYS A 153 -5.06 -8.45 -3.79
CA LYS A 153 -5.14 -6.99 -3.73
C LYS A 153 -5.68 -6.40 -5.04
N TYR A 154 -5.20 -6.91 -6.18
CA TYR A 154 -5.68 -6.48 -7.50
C TYR A 154 -7.18 -6.76 -7.68
N LEU A 155 -7.63 -7.97 -7.36
CA LEU A 155 -9.03 -8.36 -7.53
C LEU A 155 -9.97 -7.58 -6.57
N VAL A 156 -9.54 -7.34 -5.32
CA VAL A 156 -10.28 -6.45 -4.41
C VAL A 156 -10.30 -5.02 -4.96
N GLU A 157 -9.18 -4.51 -5.48
CA GLU A 157 -9.14 -3.17 -6.09
C GLU A 157 -10.11 -3.06 -7.28
N SER A 158 -10.11 -4.05 -8.18
CA SER A 158 -11.04 -4.08 -9.30
C SER A 158 -12.49 -4.18 -8.85
N ALA A 159 -12.79 -4.99 -7.82
CA ALA A 159 -14.14 -5.10 -7.27
C ALA A 159 -14.58 -3.80 -6.58
N VAL A 160 -13.68 -3.15 -5.84
CA VAL A 160 -13.93 -1.83 -5.23
C VAL A 160 -14.16 -0.78 -6.31
N GLN A 161 -13.40 -0.78 -7.40
CA GLN A 161 -13.64 0.13 -8.53
C GLN A 161 -15.01 -0.07 -9.17
N LEU A 162 -15.44 -1.32 -9.38
CA LEU A 162 -16.78 -1.62 -9.88
C LEU A 162 -17.86 -1.17 -8.90
N SER A 163 -17.69 -1.46 -7.61
CA SER A 163 -18.63 -1.03 -6.57
C SER A 163 -18.71 0.49 -6.45
N LEU A 164 -17.59 1.21 -6.61
CA LEU A 164 -17.57 2.67 -6.69
C LEU A 164 -18.35 3.18 -7.91
N GLN A 165 -18.19 2.56 -9.08
CA GLN A 165 -18.97 2.91 -10.28
C GLN A 165 -20.47 2.70 -10.05
N GLU A 166 -20.86 1.61 -9.39
CA GLU A 166 -22.25 1.37 -9.00
C GLU A 166 -22.75 2.37 -7.95
N MET A 167 -21.94 2.72 -6.94
CA MET A 167 -22.29 3.73 -5.94
C MET A 167 -22.43 5.13 -6.53
N GLN A 168 -21.66 5.47 -7.56
CA GLN A 168 -21.82 6.71 -8.32
C GLN A 168 -23.09 6.70 -9.18
N ARG A 169 -23.50 5.52 -9.67
CA ARG A 169 -24.74 5.35 -10.44
C ARG A 169 -25.98 5.34 -9.55
N ASN A 170 -25.85 4.86 -8.31
CA ASN A 170 -26.93 4.75 -7.34
C ASN A 170 -26.98 5.99 -6.42
N GLU A 171 -28.14 6.33 -5.85
CA GLU A 171 -28.32 7.49 -4.95
C GLU A 171 -27.50 7.41 -3.63
N ILE A 172 -26.70 6.36 -3.43
CA ILE A 172 -25.86 6.16 -2.24
C ILE A 172 -24.82 7.27 -2.11
N SER A 173 -24.22 7.73 -3.22
CA SER A 173 -23.32 8.89 -3.19
C SER A 173 -24.03 10.15 -2.68
N ALA A 174 -25.32 10.34 -3.00
CA ALA A 174 -26.11 11.47 -2.50
C ALA A 174 -26.33 11.38 -0.98
N LEU A 175 -26.60 10.19 -0.44
CA LEU A 175 -26.72 9.98 1.01
C LEU A 175 -25.40 10.27 1.75
N VAL A 176 -24.27 9.80 1.21
CA VAL A 176 -22.94 10.05 1.78
C VAL A 176 -22.59 11.54 1.72
N ARG A 177 -22.89 12.20 0.60
CA ARG A 177 -22.71 13.64 0.42
C ARG A 177 -23.58 14.43 1.41
N ALA A 178 -24.83 14.00 1.63
CA ALA A 178 -25.73 14.63 2.60
C ALA A 178 -25.20 14.53 4.04
N ASP A 179 -24.58 13.40 4.40
CA ASP A 179 -23.98 13.20 5.74
C ASP A 179 -22.82 14.17 6.00
N ILE A 180 -21.92 14.33 5.02
CA ILE A 180 -20.82 15.30 5.09
C ILE A 180 -21.36 16.74 5.12
N HIS A 181 -22.39 17.07 4.33
CA HIS A 181 -23.02 18.39 4.35
C HIS A 181 -23.61 18.71 5.72
N ARG A 182 -24.30 17.74 6.33
CA ARG A 182 -24.90 17.90 7.66
C ARG A 182 -23.83 18.12 8.73
N GLU A 183 -22.74 17.35 8.70
CA GLU A 183 -21.61 17.53 9.60
C GLU A 183 -21.01 18.95 9.49
N ILE A 184 -20.93 19.49 8.27
CA ILE A 184 -20.43 20.86 8.03
C ILE A 184 -21.42 21.91 8.55
N GLU A 185 -22.70 21.75 8.23
CA GLU A 185 -23.76 22.67 8.67
C GLU A 185 -23.84 22.73 10.20
N ASP A 186 -23.80 21.57 10.88
CA ASP A 186 -23.82 21.50 12.34
C ASP A 186 -22.62 22.21 12.99
N ASN A 187 -21.42 22.10 12.38
CA ASN A 187 -20.23 22.82 12.85
C ASN A 187 -20.30 24.34 12.62
N LEU A 188 -21.04 24.82 11.60
CA LEU A 188 -21.17 26.25 11.29
C LEU A 188 -22.45 26.89 11.87
N LYS A 189 -23.38 26.09 12.37
CA LYS A 189 -24.70 26.53 12.86
C LYS A 189 -24.62 27.59 13.96
N HIS A 190 -23.67 27.46 14.89
CA HIS A 190 -23.49 28.46 15.94
C HIS A 190 -23.06 29.81 15.36
N ALA A 191 -22.12 29.80 14.42
CA ALA A 191 -21.64 31.01 13.73
C ALA A 191 -22.78 31.68 12.95
N GLN A 192 -23.56 30.88 12.22
CA GLN A 192 -24.74 31.34 11.48
C GLN A 192 -25.76 32.00 12.43
N GLY A 193 -26.06 31.37 13.56
CA GLY A 193 -26.97 31.90 14.57
C GLY A 193 -26.49 33.22 15.18
N SER A 194 -25.21 33.31 15.53
CA SER A 194 -24.60 34.55 16.04
C SER A 194 -24.67 35.69 15.03
N LEU A 195 -24.33 35.42 13.76
CA LEU A 195 -24.38 36.43 12.69
C LEU A 195 -25.81 36.87 12.40
N LYS A 196 -26.78 35.94 12.40
CA LYS A 196 -28.20 36.25 12.20
C LYS A 196 -28.75 37.12 13.32
N ASN A 197 -28.40 36.82 14.57
CA ASN A 197 -28.81 37.64 15.71
C ASN A 197 -28.27 39.07 15.64
N GLU A 198 -27.03 39.24 15.16
CA GLU A 198 -26.46 40.57 14.92
C GLU A 198 -27.13 41.27 13.72
N MET A 199 -27.46 40.56 12.66
CA MET A 199 -28.22 41.16 11.54
C MET A 199 -29.65 41.57 11.95
N ASP A 200 -30.32 40.77 12.78
CA ASP A 200 -31.66 41.09 13.31
C ASP A 200 -31.62 42.25 14.33
N SER A 201 -30.48 42.47 15.00
CA SER A 201 -30.28 43.63 15.86
C SER A 201 -30.15 44.91 15.02
N LEU A 202 -29.47 44.82 13.86
CA LEU A 202 -29.31 45.91 12.90
C LEU A 202 -30.61 46.30 12.19
N SER A 203 -31.42 45.32 11.76
CA SER A 203 -32.69 45.60 11.07
C SER A 203 -33.76 46.23 11.97
N LYS A 204 -33.70 46.00 13.29
CA LYS A 204 -34.61 46.61 14.28
C LYS A 204 -34.25 48.05 14.67
N LEU A 205 -33.06 48.53 14.31
CA LEU A 205 -32.60 49.89 14.59
C LEU A 205 -33.06 50.91 13.52
N ASP A 206 -33.78 50.46 12.48
CA ASP A 206 -34.10 51.24 11.29
C ASP A 206 -35.41 52.06 11.38
N SER A 207 -35.54 52.90 12.41
CA SER A 207 -36.58 53.95 12.40
C SER A 207 -36.09 55.36 12.75
N SER A 208 -34.85 55.54 13.20
CA SER A 208 -34.30 56.89 13.41
C SER A 208 -32.81 56.86 13.73
N SER A 209 -31.99 57.16 12.72
CA SER A 209 -30.66 57.78 12.87
C SER A 209 -29.73 57.17 13.94
N ALA A 210 -29.54 55.85 13.95
CA ALA A 210 -28.45 55.24 14.71
C ALA A 210 -27.43 54.66 13.71
N SER A 211 -26.37 55.42 13.46
CA SER A 211 -25.18 54.92 12.79
C SER A 211 -24.71 53.65 13.49
N ILE A 212 -24.46 52.60 12.72
CA ILE A 212 -23.85 51.37 13.22
C ILE A 212 -22.59 51.75 13.98
N THR A 213 -22.40 51.23 15.20
CA THR A 213 -21.28 51.67 16.01
C THR A 213 -20.01 50.97 15.52
N ALA A 214 -18.86 51.66 15.52
CA ALA A 214 -17.56 51.06 15.18
C ALA A 214 -17.31 49.73 15.93
N GLN A 215 -17.77 49.68 17.19
CA GLN A 215 -17.68 48.50 18.04
C GLN A 215 -18.53 47.30 17.56
N GLN A 216 -19.66 47.53 16.89
CA GLN A 216 -20.51 46.47 16.32
C GLN A 216 -19.92 45.92 15.03
N THR A 217 -19.48 46.80 14.12
CA THR A 217 -18.77 46.40 12.88
C THR A 217 -17.52 45.57 13.21
N GLN A 218 -16.76 46.00 14.22
CA GLN A 218 -15.58 45.29 14.66
C GLN A 218 -15.92 43.90 15.23
N ARG A 219 -16.98 43.78 16.05
CA ARG A 219 -17.44 42.47 16.57
C ARG A 219 -17.87 41.51 15.46
N ILE A 220 -18.58 41.98 14.45
CA ILE A 220 -19.03 41.14 13.33
C ILE A 220 -17.83 40.69 12.48
N SER A 221 -16.89 41.59 12.23
CA SER A 221 -15.67 41.28 11.46
C SER A 221 -14.80 40.28 12.22
N GLU A 222 -14.59 40.49 13.52
CA GLU A 222 -13.89 39.55 14.42
C GLU A 222 -14.61 38.19 14.49
N LEU A 223 -15.94 38.15 14.53
CA LEU A 223 -16.72 36.91 14.48
C LEU A 223 -16.41 36.14 13.19
N LEU A 224 -16.47 36.78 12.01
CA LEU A 224 -16.21 36.13 10.73
C LEU A 224 -14.75 35.65 10.61
N PHE A 225 -13.78 36.43 11.10
CA PHE A 225 -12.38 36.01 11.17
C PHE A 225 -12.18 34.80 12.08
N ASN A 226 -12.81 34.79 13.26
CA ASN A 226 -12.73 33.68 14.21
C ASN A 226 -13.40 32.43 13.66
N VAL A 227 -14.55 32.54 12.98
CA VAL A 227 -15.22 31.40 12.34
C VAL A 227 -14.35 30.79 11.24
N ALA A 228 -13.74 31.62 10.40
CA ALA A 228 -12.81 31.17 9.38
C ALA A 228 -11.57 30.45 9.98
N LYS A 229 -11.03 30.96 11.09
CA LYS A 229 -9.80 30.44 11.71
C LYS A 229 -10.03 29.24 12.64
N ASP A 230 -11.10 29.27 13.43
CA ASP A 230 -11.31 28.38 14.57
C ASP A 230 -12.42 27.35 14.32
N SER A 231 -13.25 27.52 13.28
CA SER A 231 -14.26 26.52 12.87
C SER A 231 -13.92 25.88 11.53
N VAL A 232 -13.74 26.68 10.47
CA VAL A 232 -13.53 26.17 9.10
C VAL A 232 -12.19 25.46 8.94
N LYS A 233 -11.10 26.04 9.46
CA LYS A 233 -9.75 25.48 9.32
C LYS A 233 -9.54 24.16 10.08
N PRO A 234 -9.98 23.99 11.36
CA PRO A 234 -9.92 22.70 12.04
C PRO A 234 -10.78 21.63 11.37
N LEU A 235 -12.00 21.97 10.93
CA LEU A 235 -12.90 21.07 10.22
C LEU A 235 -12.31 20.61 8.88
N SER A 236 -11.71 21.51 8.12
CA SER A 236 -10.99 21.15 6.89
C SER A 236 -9.87 20.14 7.18
N LYS A 237 -9.09 20.33 8.25
CA LYS A 237 -8.02 19.39 8.63
C LYS A 237 -8.55 18.03 9.08
N SER A 238 -9.64 17.98 9.85
CA SER A 238 -10.22 16.71 10.30
C SER A 238 -10.77 15.89 9.13
N LEU A 239 -11.44 16.55 8.17
CA LEU A 239 -11.93 15.92 6.95
C LEU A 239 -10.78 15.43 6.05
N TRP A 240 -9.68 16.19 5.97
CA TRP A 240 -8.50 15.79 5.20
C TRP A 240 -7.77 14.59 5.81
N ALA A 241 -7.75 14.49 7.14
CA ALA A 241 -7.11 13.42 7.89
C ALA A 241 -7.87 12.08 7.83
N ARG A 242 -9.07 12.03 7.22
CA ARG A 242 -9.79 10.76 6.99
C ARG A 242 -8.99 9.90 6.01
N GLU A 243 -8.40 8.84 6.53
CA GLU A 243 -7.79 7.79 5.71
C GLU A 243 -8.88 6.85 5.16
N GLY A 244 -8.75 6.47 3.89
CA GLY A 244 -9.54 5.37 3.34
C GLY A 244 -9.00 4.05 3.89
N GLU A 245 -9.88 3.12 4.21
CA GLU A 245 -9.52 1.91 4.97
C GLU A 245 -8.40 1.04 4.36
N ILE A 246 -7.75 0.33 5.29
CA ILE A 246 -6.55 -0.50 5.12
C ILE A 246 -6.98 -1.92 4.71
N TYR A 247 -6.51 -2.35 3.53
CA TYR A 247 -6.66 -3.74 3.08
C TYR A 247 -6.21 -4.72 4.17
N PRO A 248 -6.97 -5.80 4.44
CA PRO A 248 -6.59 -6.78 5.43
C PRO A 248 -5.19 -7.35 5.14
N ARG A 249 -4.32 -7.35 6.15
CA ARG A 249 -2.94 -7.86 6.02
C ARG A 249 -2.96 -9.38 5.89
N HIS A 250 -2.28 -9.88 4.87
CA HIS A 250 -2.18 -11.33 4.64
C HIS A 250 -1.21 -12.00 5.61
N THR A 251 -1.69 -13.09 6.22
CA THR A 251 -0.94 -13.91 7.18
C THR A 251 -0.55 -15.23 6.53
N TRP A 252 0.61 -15.77 6.89
CA TRP A 252 1.10 -17.09 6.44
C TRP A 252 0.08 -18.24 6.59
N ARG A 253 -0.87 -18.10 7.52
CA ARG A 253 -1.97 -19.04 7.75
C ARG A 253 -2.84 -19.25 6.51
N GLU A 254 -3.09 -18.22 5.71
CA GLU A 254 -3.98 -18.30 4.55
C GLU A 254 -3.38 -19.18 3.45
N VAL A 255 -2.07 -19.06 3.22
CA VAL A 255 -1.32 -19.92 2.28
C VAL A 255 -1.40 -21.38 2.72
N LEU A 256 -1.22 -21.64 4.03
CA LEU A 256 -1.26 -23.00 4.58
C LEU A 256 -2.64 -23.65 4.40
N VAL A 257 -3.71 -22.90 4.69
CA VAL A 257 -5.10 -23.37 4.52
C VAL A 257 -5.39 -23.69 3.05
N ARG A 258 -4.88 -22.89 2.11
CA ARG A 258 -5.08 -23.14 0.67
C ARG A 258 -4.35 -24.38 0.19
N VAL A 259 -3.13 -24.61 0.67
CA VAL A 259 -2.38 -25.84 0.34
C VAL A 259 -3.19 -27.05 0.80
N THR A 260 -3.73 -27.05 2.02
CA THR A 260 -4.50 -28.19 2.51
C THR A 260 -5.86 -28.36 1.84
N GLN A 261 -6.49 -27.30 1.34
CA GLN A 261 -7.82 -27.37 0.73
C GLN A 261 -7.80 -27.83 -0.73
N PHE A 262 -6.73 -27.56 -1.47
CA PHE A 262 -6.74 -27.70 -2.93
C PHE A 262 -5.60 -28.53 -3.50
N GLN A 263 -4.54 -28.81 -2.74
CA GLN A 263 -3.36 -29.48 -3.28
C GLN A 263 -3.35 -30.97 -2.99
N PRO A 264 -2.98 -31.81 -3.97
CA PRO A 264 -2.68 -33.21 -3.74
C PRO A 264 -1.27 -33.35 -3.15
N PHE A 265 -0.98 -34.53 -2.62
CA PHE A 265 0.40 -34.95 -2.37
C PHE A 265 1.12 -35.21 -3.68
N TYR A 266 2.46 -35.11 -3.66
CA TYR A 266 3.33 -35.48 -4.77
C TYR A 266 4.21 -36.68 -4.35
N PRO A 267 3.69 -37.92 -4.35
CA PRO A 267 4.36 -39.05 -3.72
C PRO A 267 5.73 -39.34 -4.34
N GLY A 268 5.87 -39.20 -5.66
CA GLY A 268 7.16 -39.40 -6.35
C GLY A 268 8.22 -38.37 -5.95
N LEU A 269 7.83 -37.11 -5.77
CA LEU A 269 8.75 -36.06 -5.32
C LEU A 269 9.11 -36.25 -3.84
N LEU A 270 8.12 -36.58 -3.00
CA LEU A 270 8.33 -36.91 -1.59
C LEU A 270 9.30 -38.10 -1.43
N ALA A 271 9.10 -39.16 -2.20
CA ALA A 271 9.98 -40.33 -2.22
C ALA A 271 11.41 -39.96 -2.64
N ALA A 272 11.57 -39.15 -3.70
CA ALA A 272 12.89 -38.72 -4.15
C ALA A 272 13.64 -37.92 -3.08
N ILE A 273 12.94 -37.01 -2.39
CA ILE A 273 13.52 -36.21 -1.30
C ILE A 273 13.88 -37.10 -0.11
N ASP A 274 13.02 -38.04 0.26
CA ASP A 274 13.29 -38.99 1.34
C ASP A 274 14.51 -39.88 1.04
N ILE A 275 14.65 -40.35 -0.21
CA ILE A 275 15.84 -41.11 -0.64
C ILE A 275 17.10 -40.24 -0.52
N ILE A 276 17.08 -39.00 -1.02
CA ILE A 276 18.25 -38.12 -0.99
C ILE A 276 18.62 -37.74 0.46
N GLY A 277 17.62 -37.47 1.30
CA GLY A 277 17.82 -37.01 2.68
C GLY A 277 18.13 -38.12 3.66
N ALA A 278 17.36 -39.22 3.63
CA ALA A 278 17.45 -40.27 4.64
C ALA A 278 18.40 -41.41 4.25
N ALA A 279 18.52 -41.76 2.96
CA ALA A 279 19.29 -42.95 2.57
C ALA A 279 20.77 -42.89 2.99
N PRO A 280 21.50 -41.78 2.82
CA PRO A 280 22.91 -41.73 3.21
C PRO A 280 23.10 -41.94 4.72
N GLN A 281 22.22 -41.36 5.53
CA GLN A 281 22.26 -41.53 6.99
C GLN A 281 21.94 -42.98 7.39
N GLN A 282 20.86 -43.57 6.85
CA GLN A 282 20.46 -44.94 7.22
C GLN A 282 21.49 -45.99 6.78
N ILE A 283 22.11 -45.80 5.61
CA ILE A 283 23.16 -46.71 5.11
C ILE A 283 24.45 -46.55 5.92
N ASN A 284 24.80 -45.34 6.35
CA ASN A 284 25.97 -45.10 7.20
C ASN A 284 25.80 -45.70 8.60
N ASP A 285 24.61 -45.53 9.20
CA ASP A 285 24.34 -46.02 10.56
C ASP A 285 24.22 -47.56 10.61
N PHE A 286 23.54 -48.20 9.65
CA PHE A 286 23.19 -49.63 9.75
C PHE A 286 23.78 -50.52 8.64
N GLY A 287 24.54 -49.94 7.72
CA GLY A 287 25.06 -50.62 6.53
C GLY A 287 24.01 -50.83 5.44
N VAL A 288 24.47 -51.25 4.26
CA VAL A 288 23.62 -51.41 3.07
C VAL A 288 22.51 -52.45 3.28
N ASN A 289 22.83 -53.57 3.95
CA ASN A 289 21.88 -54.70 4.10
C ASN A 289 20.67 -54.38 4.98
N ARG A 290 20.78 -53.40 5.89
CA ARG A 290 19.69 -52.99 6.81
C ARG A 290 19.11 -51.64 6.42
N GLY A 291 19.98 -50.67 6.11
CA GLY A 291 19.58 -49.31 5.74
C GLY A 291 18.83 -49.26 4.41
N LEU A 292 19.27 -49.98 3.38
CA LEU A 292 18.63 -49.92 2.05
C LEU A 292 17.19 -50.48 2.06
N PRO A 293 16.90 -51.66 2.66
CA PRO A 293 15.52 -52.13 2.81
C PRO A 293 14.61 -51.15 3.56
N LEU A 294 15.14 -50.47 4.59
CA LEU A 294 14.37 -49.49 5.37
C LEU A 294 13.96 -48.27 4.53
N VAL A 295 14.86 -47.78 3.68
CA VAL A 295 14.60 -46.68 2.73
C VAL A 295 13.59 -47.11 1.66
N ILE A 296 13.73 -48.34 1.13
CA ILE A 296 12.78 -48.89 0.13
C ILE A 296 11.39 -49.02 0.75
N ALA A 297 11.29 -49.56 1.97
CA ALA A 297 10.02 -49.68 2.68
C ALA A 297 9.35 -48.31 2.90
N ALA A 298 10.12 -47.32 3.36
CA ALA A 298 9.62 -45.95 3.52
C ALA A 298 9.15 -45.36 2.18
N THR A 299 9.91 -45.55 1.11
CA THR A 299 9.57 -45.11 -0.25
C THR A 299 8.25 -45.71 -0.73
N LEU A 300 8.07 -47.03 -0.55
CA LEU A 300 6.83 -47.72 -0.93
C LEU A 300 5.63 -47.20 -0.11
N LEU A 301 5.80 -46.95 1.19
CA LEU A 301 4.75 -46.35 2.03
C LEU A 301 4.38 -44.93 1.55
N ILE A 302 5.36 -44.09 1.24
CA ILE A 302 5.13 -42.74 0.69
C ILE A 302 4.32 -42.83 -0.61
N LEU A 303 4.75 -43.69 -1.55
CA LEU A 303 4.10 -43.85 -2.85
C LEU A 303 2.68 -44.38 -2.71
N THR A 304 2.49 -45.43 -1.90
CA THR A 304 1.18 -46.09 -1.72
C THR A 304 0.19 -45.19 -0.98
N ILE A 305 0.52 -44.76 0.24
CA ILE A 305 -0.36 -43.93 1.08
C ILE A 305 -0.62 -42.59 0.37
N GLY A 306 0.42 -41.95 -0.16
CA GLY A 306 0.28 -40.69 -0.87
C GLY A 306 -0.65 -40.80 -2.09
N THR A 307 -0.57 -41.89 -2.85
CA THR A 307 -1.46 -42.12 -4.01
C THR A 307 -2.89 -42.43 -3.58
N ILE A 308 -3.09 -43.26 -2.55
CA ILE A 308 -4.42 -43.57 -2.01
C ILE A 308 -5.12 -42.29 -1.53
N PHE A 309 -4.43 -41.46 -0.74
CA PHE A 309 -5.03 -40.21 -0.26
C PHE A 309 -5.29 -39.22 -1.40
N ASN A 310 -4.48 -39.19 -2.44
CA ASN A 310 -4.76 -38.40 -3.64
C ASN A 310 -6.05 -38.86 -4.36
N LEU A 311 -6.28 -40.17 -4.44
CA LEU A 311 -7.52 -40.72 -5.01
C LEU A 311 -8.73 -40.35 -4.14
N LEU A 312 -8.63 -40.52 -2.82
CA LEU A 312 -9.70 -40.14 -1.89
C LEU A 312 -10.03 -38.64 -1.94
N MET A 313 -8.99 -37.79 -2.00
CA MET A 313 -9.15 -36.34 -2.14
C MET A 313 -9.85 -35.96 -3.44
N LYS A 314 -9.59 -36.71 -4.53
CA LYS A 314 -10.28 -36.53 -5.82
C LYS A 314 -11.73 -36.99 -5.76
N GLU A 315 -12.04 -38.09 -5.07
CA GLU A 315 -13.39 -38.65 -4.95
C GLU A 315 -14.29 -37.82 -4.01
N TRP A 316 -13.74 -37.25 -2.94
CA TRP A 316 -14.49 -36.46 -1.96
C TRP A 316 -13.95 -35.02 -1.79
N PRO A 317 -14.14 -34.12 -2.78
CA PRO A 317 -13.63 -32.75 -2.74
C PRO A 317 -14.10 -31.94 -1.52
N ARG A 318 -15.33 -32.17 -1.04
CA ARG A 318 -15.87 -31.48 0.16
C ARG A 318 -15.07 -31.77 1.44
N HIS A 319 -14.41 -32.92 1.50
CA HIS A 319 -13.61 -33.35 2.65
C HIS A 319 -12.10 -33.27 2.38
N HIS A 320 -11.68 -32.65 1.26
CA HIS A 320 -10.28 -32.59 0.82
C HIS A 320 -9.33 -32.17 1.95
N ALA A 321 -9.60 -31.06 2.63
CA ALA A 321 -8.76 -30.58 3.72
C ALA A 321 -8.64 -31.58 4.88
N LYS A 322 -9.74 -32.24 5.25
CA LYS A 322 -9.72 -33.27 6.31
C LYS A 322 -8.90 -34.48 5.85
N LEU A 323 -9.10 -34.93 4.62
CA LEU A 323 -8.36 -36.05 4.02
C LEU A 323 -6.87 -35.74 3.89
N PHE A 324 -6.51 -34.50 3.56
CA PHE A 324 -5.12 -34.06 3.53
C PHE A 324 -4.46 -34.15 4.92
N PHE A 325 -5.12 -33.65 5.98
CA PHE A 325 -4.61 -33.78 7.34
C PHE A 325 -4.52 -35.22 7.81
N VAL A 326 -5.55 -36.03 7.56
CA VAL A 326 -5.54 -37.46 7.88
C VAL A 326 -4.42 -38.16 7.11
N GLY A 327 -4.19 -37.81 5.85
CA GLY A 327 -3.12 -38.35 5.03
C GLY A 327 -1.73 -38.02 5.58
N ILE A 328 -1.50 -36.78 6.05
CA ILE A 328 -0.25 -36.42 6.75
C ILE A 328 -0.07 -37.29 7.99
N VAL A 329 -1.10 -37.40 8.83
CA VAL A 329 -1.04 -38.20 10.05
C VAL A 329 -0.76 -39.67 9.73
N VAL A 330 -1.43 -40.26 8.74
CA VAL A 330 -1.22 -41.65 8.34
C VAL A 330 0.18 -41.85 7.76
N LEU A 331 0.68 -40.94 6.92
CA LEU A 331 2.05 -40.99 6.40
C LEU A 331 3.07 -40.95 7.55
N GLN A 332 2.95 -39.96 8.45
CA GLN A 332 3.90 -39.76 9.55
C GLN A 332 3.86 -40.90 10.57
N SER A 333 2.67 -41.35 10.95
CA SER A 333 2.46 -42.45 11.90
C SER A 333 2.78 -43.83 11.32
N SER A 334 2.90 -43.96 10.00
CA SER A 334 3.39 -45.20 9.38
C SER A 334 4.91 -45.21 9.27
N ILE A 335 5.51 -44.11 8.78
CA ILE A 335 6.93 -44.07 8.43
C ILE A 335 7.82 -43.95 9.67
N VAL A 336 7.54 -42.99 10.56
CA VAL A 336 8.43 -42.72 11.70
C VAL A 336 8.45 -43.89 12.69
N PRO A 337 7.31 -44.43 13.14
CA PRO A 337 7.31 -45.60 14.05
C PRO A 337 7.92 -46.85 13.41
N MET A 338 7.73 -47.09 12.12
CA MET A 338 8.40 -48.18 11.41
C MET A 338 9.92 -48.02 11.50
N ARG A 339 10.46 -46.82 11.22
CA ARG A 339 11.90 -46.56 11.35
C ARG A 339 12.35 -46.74 12.79
N VAL A 340 11.63 -46.19 13.77
CA VAL A 340 11.95 -46.34 15.19
C VAL A 340 12.04 -47.83 15.57
N HIS A 341 11.04 -48.63 15.21
CA HIS A 341 10.98 -50.04 15.53
C HIS A 341 12.22 -50.80 15.02
N PHE A 342 12.56 -50.66 13.74
CA PHE A 342 13.72 -51.35 13.17
C PHE A 342 15.05 -50.81 13.68
N ARG A 343 15.17 -49.49 13.91
CA ARG A 343 16.37 -48.89 14.47
C ARG A 343 16.64 -49.39 15.89
N GLU A 344 15.63 -49.40 16.75
CA GLU A 344 15.73 -49.93 18.12
C GLU A 344 15.98 -51.45 18.16
N LEU A 345 15.44 -52.19 17.18
CA LEU A 345 15.70 -53.64 17.06
C LEU A 345 17.17 -53.93 16.72
N TRP A 346 17.81 -53.10 15.89
CA TRP A 346 19.19 -53.29 15.49
C TRP A 346 20.19 -52.69 16.48
N GLU A 347 19.90 -51.50 16.99
CA GLU A 347 20.72 -50.77 17.94
C GLU A 347 19.81 -50.02 18.95
N PRO A 348 19.62 -50.57 20.16
CA PRO A 348 18.82 -49.93 21.19
C PRO A 348 19.32 -48.52 21.54
N GLY A 349 18.41 -47.55 21.62
CA GLY A 349 18.70 -46.14 21.88
C GLY A 349 19.10 -45.32 20.65
N SER A 350 19.13 -45.93 19.46
CA SER A 350 19.45 -45.22 18.21
C SER A 350 18.34 -44.26 17.74
N ALA A 351 17.09 -44.46 18.17
CA ALA A 351 15.94 -43.64 17.80
C ALA A 351 15.45 -42.75 18.96
N THR A 352 16.33 -41.85 19.42
CA THR A 352 16.02 -40.89 20.49
C THR A 352 14.74 -40.07 20.22
N ILE A 353 14.08 -39.60 21.28
CA ILE A 353 12.87 -38.75 21.18
C ILE A 353 13.14 -37.52 20.32
N THR A 354 14.30 -36.88 20.49
CA THR A 354 14.73 -35.74 19.68
C THR A 354 14.76 -36.08 18.19
N TRP A 355 15.34 -37.24 17.84
CA TRP A 355 15.35 -37.69 16.44
C TRP A 355 13.94 -37.92 15.90
N GLN A 356 13.06 -38.58 16.66
CA GLN A 356 11.66 -38.82 16.25
C GLN A 356 10.92 -37.51 15.98
N LEU A 357 11.04 -36.53 16.88
CA LEU A 357 10.43 -35.21 16.73
C LEU A 357 10.96 -34.49 15.48
N THR A 358 12.27 -34.52 15.23
CA THR A 358 12.84 -33.89 14.04
C THR A 358 12.37 -34.55 12.74
N GLN A 359 12.26 -35.87 12.71
CA GLN A 359 11.72 -36.59 11.55
C GLN A 359 10.24 -36.23 11.29
N HIS A 360 9.43 -36.10 12.33
CA HIS A 360 8.03 -35.65 12.21
C HIS A 360 7.94 -34.21 11.69
N ILE A 361 8.69 -33.28 12.29
CA ILE A 361 8.68 -31.87 11.88
C ILE A 361 9.17 -31.73 10.44
N THR A 362 10.30 -32.37 10.10
CA THR A 362 10.89 -32.31 8.76
C THR A 362 9.97 -32.95 7.73
N GLY A 363 9.35 -34.09 8.03
CA GLY A 363 8.39 -34.74 7.16
C GLY A 363 7.16 -33.87 6.88
N ILE A 364 6.59 -33.22 7.89
CA ILE A 364 5.48 -32.28 7.73
C ILE A 364 5.91 -31.09 6.85
N VAL A 365 7.07 -30.50 7.11
CA VAL A 365 7.61 -29.38 6.33
C VAL A 365 7.82 -29.77 4.86
N ILE A 366 8.40 -30.93 4.58
CA ILE A 366 8.61 -31.43 3.22
C ILE A 366 7.27 -31.66 2.50
N ILE A 367 6.26 -32.23 3.18
CA ILE A 367 4.93 -32.42 2.61
C ILE A 367 4.29 -31.08 2.24
N PHE A 368 4.34 -30.08 3.13
CA PHE A 368 3.80 -28.76 2.83
C PHE A 368 4.56 -28.06 1.69
N MET A 369 5.89 -28.12 1.69
CA MET A 369 6.72 -27.52 0.64
C MET A 369 6.45 -28.17 -0.72
N THR A 370 6.46 -29.49 -0.82
CA THR A 370 6.20 -30.18 -2.09
C THR A 370 4.76 -29.99 -2.57
N SER A 371 3.77 -30.00 -1.68
CA SER A 371 2.36 -29.77 -2.04
C SER A 371 2.12 -28.33 -2.49
N SER A 372 2.90 -27.37 -1.98
CA SER A 372 2.87 -25.99 -2.48
C SER A 372 3.26 -25.90 -3.97
N VAL A 373 4.05 -26.85 -4.50
CA VAL A 373 4.40 -26.92 -5.93
C VAL A 373 3.18 -27.09 -6.83
N GLY A 374 2.20 -27.88 -6.39
CA GLY A 374 0.97 -28.08 -7.13
C GLY A 374 0.13 -26.82 -7.25
N ALA A 375 0.15 -25.98 -6.21
CA ALA A 375 -0.56 -24.71 -6.19
C ALA A 375 -0.06 -23.83 -7.33
N PHE A 376 1.23 -23.93 -7.68
CA PHE A 376 1.82 -23.15 -8.76
C PHE A 376 1.26 -23.52 -10.16
N ARG A 377 0.83 -24.77 -10.37
CA ARG A 377 0.36 -25.23 -11.70
C ARG A 377 -1.13 -25.00 -11.92
N LYS A 378 -1.95 -25.10 -10.88
CA LYS A 378 -3.41 -25.12 -10.98
C LYS A 378 -4.08 -23.74 -10.78
N MET A 379 -3.34 -22.76 -10.25
CA MET A 379 -3.89 -21.51 -9.75
C MET A 379 -4.23 -20.44 -10.81
N ASN A 380 -3.83 -20.64 -12.07
CA ASN A 380 -4.07 -19.63 -13.11
C ASN A 380 -5.53 -19.49 -13.55
N THR A 381 -6.33 -20.56 -13.40
CA THR A 381 -7.67 -20.60 -13.99
C THR A 381 -8.74 -20.76 -12.92
N GLU A 382 -8.62 -21.75 -12.03
CA GLU A 382 -9.67 -22.09 -11.06
C GLU A 382 -9.69 -21.18 -9.82
N SER A 383 -8.52 -20.79 -9.32
CA SER A 383 -8.44 -19.97 -8.10
C SER A 383 -8.95 -18.55 -8.30
N ARG A 384 -9.01 -18.04 -9.54
CA ARG A 384 -9.52 -16.69 -9.85
C ARG A 384 -11.04 -16.60 -9.76
N GLU A 385 -11.74 -17.61 -10.26
CA GLU A 385 -13.21 -17.71 -10.15
C GLU A 385 -13.63 -17.94 -8.70
N ILE A 386 -12.93 -18.85 -8.01
CA ILE A 386 -13.10 -19.06 -6.57
C ILE A 386 -12.81 -17.76 -5.83
N PHE A 387 -11.74 -17.04 -6.18
CA PHE A 387 -11.40 -15.77 -5.53
C PHE A 387 -12.48 -14.71 -5.73
N SER A 388 -12.96 -14.52 -6.96
CA SER A 388 -14.07 -13.60 -7.24
C SER A 388 -15.32 -13.95 -6.43
N SER A 389 -15.57 -15.24 -6.18
CA SER A 389 -16.70 -15.70 -5.36
C SER A 389 -16.46 -15.62 -3.84
N GLU A 390 -15.19 -15.65 -3.39
CA GLU A 390 -14.78 -15.54 -1.99
C GLU A 390 -14.63 -14.10 -1.51
N ILE A 391 -14.50 -13.13 -2.44
CA ILE A 391 -14.56 -11.72 -2.10
C ILE A 391 -15.94 -11.46 -1.50
N LYS A 392 -15.99 -11.27 -0.18
CA LYS A 392 -17.23 -10.89 0.50
C LYS A 392 -17.69 -9.55 -0.06
N GLU A 393 -18.87 -9.54 -0.66
CA GLU A 393 -19.53 -8.33 -1.16
C GLU A 393 -19.58 -7.24 -0.07
N GLU A 394 -19.82 -7.65 1.17
CA GLU A 394 -19.77 -6.78 2.36
C GLU A 394 -18.42 -6.09 2.56
N LEU A 395 -17.31 -6.80 2.37
CA LEU A 395 -15.95 -6.23 2.50
C LEU A 395 -15.65 -5.27 1.36
N VAL A 396 -16.04 -5.60 0.13
CA VAL A 396 -15.87 -4.69 -1.02
C VAL A 396 -16.70 -3.44 -0.83
N SER A 397 -17.95 -3.60 -0.42
CA SER A 397 -18.87 -2.49 -0.16
C SER A 397 -18.37 -1.60 0.97
N SER A 398 -17.83 -2.18 2.06
CA SER A 398 -17.26 -1.39 3.17
C SER A 398 -16.03 -0.59 2.73
N ILE A 399 -15.12 -1.21 1.97
CA ILE A 399 -13.92 -0.54 1.44
C ILE A 399 -14.31 0.55 0.42
N ALA A 400 -15.24 0.24 -0.49
CA ALA A 400 -15.74 1.21 -1.47
C ALA A 400 -16.40 2.41 -0.79
N ARG A 401 -17.29 2.17 0.18
CA ARG A 401 -17.94 3.24 0.96
C ARG A 401 -16.93 4.09 1.73
N SER A 402 -15.96 3.46 2.41
CA SER A 402 -14.90 4.16 3.13
C SER A 402 -14.06 5.05 2.21
N ARG A 403 -13.74 4.55 1.01
CA ARG A 403 -12.96 5.29 0.01
C ARG A 403 -13.75 6.46 -0.58
N GLU A 404 -15.02 6.26 -0.89
CA GLU A 404 -15.90 7.34 -1.35
C GLU A 404 -16.06 8.43 -0.29
N LEU A 405 -16.28 8.03 0.97
CA LEU A 405 -16.29 8.94 2.13
C LEU A 405 -15.00 9.76 2.22
N ALA A 406 -13.84 9.12 2.11
CA ALA A 406 -12.55 9.81 2.17
C ALA A 406 -12.34 10.77 0.97
N ASN A 407 -12.79 10.39 -0.23
CA ASN A 407 -12.73 11.25 -1.41
C ASN A 407 -13.61 12.49 -1.25
N LEU A 408 -14.88 12.30 -0.90
CA LEU A 408 -15.83 13.40 -0.68
C LEU A 408 -15.38 14.28 0.49
N ALA A 409 -14.86 13.71 1.58
CA ALA A 409 -14.32 14.49 2.70
C ALA A 409 -13.14 15.37 2.27
N ARG A 410 -12.24 14.86 1.41
CA ARG A 410 -11.14 15.67 0.85
C ARG A 410 -11.64 16.75 -0.09
N GLU A 411 -12.65 16.46 -0.92
CA GLU A 411 -13.30 17.45 -1.78
C GLU A 411 -13.93 18.58 -0.95
N SER A 412 -14.76 18.24 0.05
CA SER A 412 -15.35 19.21 0.97
C SER A 412 -14.29 19.97 1.77
N SER A 413 -13.22 19.31 2.21
CA SER A 413 -12.08 19.96 2.89
C SER A 413 -11.43 21.04 2.03
N ARG A 414 -11.25 20.78 0.72
CA ARG A 414 -10.72 21.77 -0.24
C ARG A 414 -11.67 22.95 -0.41
N ILE A 415 -12.96 22.70 -0.56
CA ILE A 415 -13.99 23.75 -0.70
C ILE A 415 -14.03 24.63 0.55
N LEU A 416 -14.05 24.02 1.75
CA LEU A 416 -14.04 24.73 3.02
C LEU A 416 -12.79 25.60 3.19
N HIS A 417 -11.61 25.03 2.92
CA HIS A 417 -10.35 25.74 3.11
C HIS A 417 -10.13 26.88 2.09
N GLY A 418 -10.52 26.66 0.84
CA GLY A 418 -10.33 27.64 -0.24
C GLY A 418 -11.45 28.66 -0.27
N ALA A 419 -12.64 28.22 -0.67
CA ALA A 419 -13.76 29.11 -0.98
C ALA A 419 -14.42 29.69 0.27
N VAL A 420 -14.77 28.86 1.26
CA VAL A 420 -15.52 29.33 2.44
C VAL A 420 -14.65 30.22 3.31
N GLN A 421 -13.42 29.77 3.64
CA GLN A 421 -12.51 30.55 4.47
C GLN A 421 -12.17 31.91 3.83
N THR A 422 -11.90 31.94 2.52
CA THR A 422 -11.57 33.19 1.82
C THR A 422 -12.77 34.12 1.73
N ARG A 423 -13.96 33.60 1.42
CA ARG A 423 -15.18 34.42 1.35
C ARG A 423 -15.59 35.00 2.70
N LEU A 424 -15.45 34.25 3.80
CA LEU A 424 -15.73 34.80 5.14
C LEU A 424 -14.77 35.94 5.50
N VAL A 425 -13.49 35.80 5.16
CA VAL A 425 -12.50 36.86 5.35
C VAL A 425 -12.80 38.07 4.47
N SER A 426 -13.16 37.86 3.19
CA SER A 426 -13.52 38.98 2.31
C SER A 426 -14.77 39.71 2.79
N CYS A 427 -15.77 38.99 3.29
CA CYS A 427 -16.97 39.59 3.89
C CYS A 427 -16.63 40.43 5.12
N ALA A 428 -15.74 39.94 6.00
CA ALA A 428 -15.28 40.69 7.16
C ALA A 428 -14.66 42.03 6.74
N ILE A 429 -13.80 42.01 5.72
CA ILE A 429 -13.15 43.24 5.24
C ILE A 429 -14.15 44.17 4.53
N ALA A 430 -15.09 43.61 3.74
CA ALA A 430 -16.13 44.38 3.08
C ALA A 430 -17.05 45.08 4.10
N ILE A 431 -17.35 44.43 5.23
CA ILE A 431 -18.10 45.00 6.36
C ILE A 431 -17.36 46.18 6.99
N GLU A 432 -16.06 46.02 7.29
CA GLU A 432 -15.23 47.12 7.83
C GLU A 432 -15.18 48.32 6.89
N ARG A 433 -15.11 48.05 5.58
CA ARG A 433 -15.04 49.10 4.57
C ARG A 433 -16.38 49.82 4.39
N ALA A 434 -17.47 49.09 4.25
CA ALA A 434 -18.80 49.67 4.11
C ALA A 434 -19.13 50.58 5.30
N TYR A 435 -18.66 50.19 6.49
CA TYR A 435 -18.71 51.04 7.69
C TYR A 435 -17.89 52.32 7.56
N LYS A 436 -16.61 52.25 7.15
CA LYS A 436 -15.75 53.43 6.94
C LYS A 436 -16.29 54.40 5.88
N GLN A 437 -17.01 53.88 4.88
CA GLN A 437 -17.59 54.67 3.79
C GLN A 437 -19.03 55.13 4.09
N GLU A 438 -19.55 54.84 5.28
CA GLU A 438 -20.93 55.15 5.70
C GLU A 438 -22.01 54.63 4.72
N SER A 439 -21.70 53.55 4.00
CA SER A 439 -22.59 52.93 3.01
C SER A 439 -23.41 51.82 3.65
N ALA A 440 -24.62 52.16 4.10
CA ALA A 440 -25.55 51.20 4.69
C ALA A 440 -25.89 50.05 3.71
N ARG A 441 -26.03 50.36 2.42
CA ARG A 441 -26.34 49.37 1.37
C ARG A 441 -25.24 48.32 1.23
N ASP A 442 -23.98 48.75 1.14
CA ASP A 442 -22.85 47.82 0.95
C ASP A 442 -22.64 46.94 2.18
N LEU A 443 -22.95 47.48 3.37
CA LEU A 443 -22.88 46.72 4.60
C LEU A 443 -23.94 45.62 4.66
N THR A 444 -25.20 45.94 4.32
CA THR A 444 -26.27 44.94 4.24
C THR A 444 -25.93 43.85 3.23
N LEU A 445 -25.38 44.22 2.06
CA LEU A 445 -24.94 43.26 1.05
C LEU A 445 -23.84 42.33 1.57
N ALA A 446 -22.81 42.87 2.24
CA ALA A 446 -21.71 42.08 2.78
C ALA A 446 -22.15 41.14 3.92
N LEU A 447 -23.10 41.57 4.76
CA LEU A 447 -23.70 40.74 5.81
C LEU A 447 -24.53 39.59 5.22
N GLN A 448 -25.29 39.89 4.17
CA GLN A 448 -26.12 38.91 3.50
C GLN A 448 -25.25 37.86 2.76
N GLU A 449 -24.18 38.29 2.10
CA GLU A 449 -23.16 37.41 1.52
C GLU A 449 -22.52 36.50 2.59
N ALA A 450 -22.17 37.05 3.76
CA ALA A 450 -21.61 36.26 4.86
C ALA A 450 -22.58 35.20 5.39
N LEU A 451 -23.87 35.53 5.52
CA LEU A 451 -24.91 34.58 5.91
C LEU A 451 -25.14 33.51 4.84
N ASP A 452 -25.09 33.86 3.56
CA ASP A 452 -25.21 32.91 2.46
C ASP A 452 -24.03 31.93 2.44
N VAL A 453 -22.81 32.40 2.71
CA VAL A 453 -21.62 31.54 2.84
C VAL A 453 -21.76 30.56 4.02
N LEU A 454 -22.28 31.00 5.17
CA LEU A 454 -22.45 30.15 6.35
C LEU A 454 -23.63 29.17 6.23
N SER A 455 -24.71 29.57 5.55
CA SER A 455 -25.92 28.75 5.37
C SER A 455 -25.80 27.76 4.22
N SER A 456 -24.92 28.00 3.25
CA SER A 456 -24.69 27.12 2.11
C SER A 456 -23.19 27.06 1.75
N PRO A 457 -22.33 26.56 2.66
CA PRO A 457 -20.87 26.60 2.53
C PRO A 457 -20.32 25.79 1.34
N LEU A 458 -21.03 24.74 0.93
CA LEU A 458 -20.63 23.88 -0.18
C LEU A 458 -21.33 24.21 -1.51
N ARG A 459 -22.18 25.24 -1.53
CA ARG A 459 -22.86 25.66 -2.76
C ARG A 459 -21.87 26.45 -3.60
N GLU A 460 -21.51 25.92 -4.77
CA GLU A 460 -20.80 26.71 -5.78
C GLU A 460 -21.64 27.96 -6.07
N SER A 461 -21.07 29.15 -5.89
CA SER A 461 -21.77 30.38 -6.27
C SER A 461 -22.04 30.30 -7.77
N ALA A 462 -23.17 30.81 -8.23
CA ALA A 462 -23.36 31.08 -9.65
C ALA A 462 -22.13 31.85 -10.17
N PHE A 463 -21.42 31.26 -11.12
CA PHE A 463 -20.32 31.92 -11.83
C PHE A 463 -20.95 32.83 -12.87
N ALA A 464 -20.27 33.92 -13.22
CA ALA A 464 -20.73 34.74 -14.33
C ALA A 464 -20.79 33.93 -15.64
N ASP A 465 -21.61 34.37 -16.59
CA ASP A 465 -21.75 33.71 -17.89
C ASP A 465 -20.47 33.77 -18.75
N SER A 466 -19.47 34.57 -18.34
CA SER A 466 -18.19 34.74 -19.04
C SER A 466 -16.98 34.78 -18.10
N ILE A 467 -15.81 34.40 -18.64
CA ILE A 467 -14.52 34.48 -17.92
C ILE A 467 -14.27 35.92 -17.44
N THR A 468 -14.46 36.91 -18.32
CA THR A 468 -14.34 38.33 -17.99
C THR A 468 -15.25 38.73 -16.83
N GLY A 469 -16.53 38.36 -16.91
CA GLY A 469 -17.49 38.69 -15.85
C GLY A 469 -17.13 38.04 -14.51
N GLU A 470 -16.60 36.82 -14.52
CA GLU A 470 -16.22 36.13 -13.28
C GLU A 470 -14.97 36.75 -12.66
N VAL A 471 -13.97 37.12 -13.45
CA VAL A 471 -12.75 37.79 -12.98
C VAL A 471 -13.09 39.16 -12.40
N GLU A 472 -13.91 39.95 -13.09
CA GLU A 472 -14.37 41.25 -12.61
C GLU A 472 -15.19 41.13 -11.32
N ARG A 473 -16.06 40.12 -11.23
CA ARG A 473 -16.82 39.82 -10.01
C ARG A 473 -15.86 39.53 -8.85
N LYS A 474 -14.83 38.71 -9.05
CA LYS A 474 -13.83 38.41 -8.01
C LYS A 474 -13.03 39.64 -7.61
N ILE A 475 -12.59 40.45 -8.56
CA ILE A 475 -11.87 41.72 -8.30
C ILE A 475 -12.75 42.69 -7.51
N SER A 476 -14.04 42.81 -7.85
CA SER A 476 -14.95 43.76 -7.19
C SER A 476 -15.07 43.53 -5.67
N LEU A 477 -14.90 42.30 -5.20
CA LEU A 477 -14.92 41.95 -3.77
C LEU A 477 -13.74 42.54 -3.00
N TRP A 478 -12.63 42.83 -3.69
CA TRP A 478 -11.39 43.33 -3.10
C TRP A 478 -11.04 44.77 -3.52
N LYS A 479 -11.80 45.34 -4.46
CA LYS A 479 -11.60 46.68 -5.02
C LYS A 479 -11.57 47.71 -3.90
N GLY A 480 -10.48 48.45 -3.72
CA GLY A 480 -10.33 49.49 -2.67
C GLY A 480 -9.55 49.08 -1.42
N LEU A 481 -9.13 47.81 -1.32
CA LEU A 481 -8.01 47.39 -0.46
C LEU A 481 -6.70 47.33 -1.25
N CYS A 482 -6.84 47.06 -2.55
CA CYS A 482 -5.77 46.88 -3.49
C CYS A 482 -6.19 47.52 -4.82
N ASP A 483 -5.24 48.12 -5.52
CA ASP A 483 -5.42 48.61 -6.88
C ASP A 483 -5.23 47.46 -7.87
N PHE A 484 -6.19 47.29 -8.78
CA PHE A 484 -6.18 46.21 -9.76
C PHE A 484 -5.93 46.75 -11.17
N ASP A 485 -5.01 46.12 -11.87
CA ASP A 485 -4.76 46.33 -13.30
C ASP A 485 -5.16 45.05 -14.04
N LEU A 486 -6.18 45.11 -14.88
CA LEU A 486 -6.77 43.94 -15.52
C LEU A 486 -6.56 44.00 -17.04
N SER A 487 -5.90 42.99 -17.58
CA SER A 487 -5.76 42.76 -19.01
C SER A 487 -6.30 41.38 -19.36
N ILE A 488 -7.30 41.31 -20.23
CA ILE A 488 -7.87 40.05 -20.69
C ILE A 488 -7.85 40.06 -22.23
N ASP A 489 -7.05 39.17 -22.81
CA ASP A 489 -6.94 38.94 -24.25
C ASP A 489 -7.27 37.48 -24.58
N ILE A 490 -8.56 37.18 -24.65
CA ILE A 490 -9.07 35.81 -24.79
C ILE A 490 -9.79 35.53 -26.12
N GLY A 491 -9.95 36.51 -27.00
CA GLY A 491 -10.66 36.33 -28.29
C GLY A 491 -12.06 35.71 -28.17
N ASP A 492 -12.52 35.01 -29.23
CA ASP A 492 -13.83 34.32 -29.31
C ASP A 492 -13.75 32.88 -28.75
N ILE A 493 -13.22 32.68 -27.53
CA ILE A 493 -13.31 31.36 -26.88
C ILE A 493 -14.77 31.07 -26.50
N PRO A 494 -15.29 29.86 -26.77
CA PRO A 494 -16.57 29.44 -26.24
C PRO A 494 -16.58 29.50 -24.71
N ASN A 495 -17.49 30.29 -24.13
CA ASN A 495 -17.69 30.31 -22.68
C ASN A 495 -18.11 28.92 -22.19
N HIS A 496 -17.17 28.19 -21.61
CA HIS A 496 -17.44 26.91 -20.99
C HIS A 496 -17.56 27.11 -19.48
N PRO A 497 -18.69 26.76 -18.84
CA PRO A 497 -18.93 27.00 -17.41
C PRO A 497 -17.81 26.47 -16.51
N HIS A 498 -17.25 25.30 -16.87
CA HIS A 498 -16.09 24.72 -16.18
C HIS A 498 -14.85 25.62 -16.23
N THR A 499 -14.46 26.13 -17.40
CA THR A 499 -13.30 27.01 -17.56
C THR A 499 -13.49 28.29 -16.76
N THR A 500 -14.68 28.90 -16.82
CA THR A 500 -15.01 30.10 -16.04
C THR A 500 -14.87 29.87 -14.53
N SER A 501 -15.37 28.74 -14.03
CA SER A 501 -15.23 28.33 -12.62
C SER A 501 -13.77 28.14 -12.21
N VAL A 502 -12.97 27.44 -13.02
CA VAL A 502 -11.54 27.20 -12.75
C VAL A 502 -10.76 28.51 -12.72
N VAL A 503 -10.96 29.40 -13.70
CA VAL A 503 -10.34 30.73 -13.71
C VAL A 503 -10.73 31.52 -12.46
N GLY A 504 -12.02 31.54 -12.12
CA GLY A 504 -12.51 32.22 -10.92
C GLY A 504 -11.84 31.73 -9.63
N ARG A 505 -11.63 30.42 -9.49
CA ARG A 505 -10.93 29.83 -8.32
C ARG A 505 -9.45 30.19 -8.28
N ILE A 506 -8.76 30.15 -9.42
CA ILE A 506 -7.34 30.52 -9.51
C ILE A 506 -7.15 31.98 -9.14
N ILE A 507 -7.97 32.86 -9.70
CA ILE A 507 -7.93 34.31 -9.42
C ILE A 507 -8.28 34.59 -7.96
N GLU A 508 -9.31 33.94 -7.41
CA GLU A 508 -9.70 34.11 -6.01
C GLU A 508 -8.57 33.71 -5.04
N GLU A 509 -7.93 32.57 -5.28
CA GLU A 509 -6.80 32.10 -4.47
C GLU A 509 -5.58 33.02 -4.61
N ALA A 510 -5.29 33.49 -5.84
CA ALA A 510 -4.18 34.40 -6.09
C ALA A 510 -4.36 35.74 -5.37
N ILE A 511 -5.52 36.40 -5.54
CA ILE A 511 -5.84 37.68 -4.87
C ILE A 511 -5.81 37.53 -3.36
N SER A 512 -6.43 36.45 -2.84
CA SER A 512 -6.46 36.14 -1.41
C SER A 512 -5.05 36.00 -0.84
N ASN A 513 -4.15 35.31 -1.55
CA ASN A 513 -2.77 35.14 -1.11
C ASN A 513 -1.95 36.45 -1.18
N SER A 514 -2.08 37.22 -2.27
CA SER A 514 -1.38 38.49 -2.42
C SER A 514 -1.76 39.50 -1.32
N ILE A 515 -3.05 39.56 -0.95
CA ILE A 515 -3.51 40.47 0.11
C ILE A 515 -3.20 39.91 1.50
N ARG A 516 -3.54 38.65 1.79
CA ARG A 516 -3.43 38.07 3.15
C ARG A 516 -2.00 37.77 3.57
N HIS A 517 -1.19 37.25 2.65
CA HIS A 517 0.17 36.82 2.94
C HIS A 517 1.21 37.83 2.47
N GLY A 518 0.91 38.53 1.38
CA GLY A 518 1.77 39.55 0.80
C GLY A 518 1.56 40.97 1.35
N ASP A 519 0.40 41.30 1.92
CA ASP A 519 0.00 42.69 2.21
C ASP A 519 0.09 43.60 0.97
N ALA A 520 -0.22 43.05 -0.22
CA ALA A 520 -0.10 43.76 -1.49
C ALA A 520 -1.10 44.92 -1.61
N SER A 521 -0.62 46.06 -2.10
CA SER A 521 -1.44 47.26 -2.39
C SER A 521 -1.76 47.43 -3.87
N LYS A 522 -1.08 46.71 -4.77
CA LYS A 522 -1.37 46.64 -6.20
C LYS A 522 -1.22 45.21 -6.72
N ILE A 523 -2.19 44.75 -7.51
CA ILE A 523 -2.20 43.45 -8.17
C ILE A 523 -2.49 43.66 -9.67
N GLN A 524 -1.67 43.06 -10.53
CA GLN A 524 -1.86 43.02 -11.97
C GLN A 524 -2.30 41.61 -12.37
N ILE A 525 -3.37 41.52 -13.15
CA ILE A 525 -3.95 40.27 -13.62
C ILE A 525 -3.95 40.32 -15.15
N ALA A 526 -3.21 39.41 -15.77
CA ALA A 526 -3.21 39.22 -17.22
C ALA A 526 -3.74 37.82 -17.55
N ILE A 527 -4.74 37.74 -18.41
CA ILE A 527 -5.29 36.48 -18.90
C ILE A 527 -5.19 36.50 -20.42
N GLU A 528 -4.41 35.59 -20.99
CA GLU A 528 -4.18 35.52 -22.43
C GLU A 528 -4.32 34.09 -22.96
N VAL A 529 -4.66 33.96 -24.23
CA VAL A 529 -4.61 32.67 -24.94
C VAL A 529 -3.33 32.62 -25.77
N ARG A 530 -2.52 31.58 -25.56
CA ARG A 530 -1.34 31.33 -26.41
C ARG A 530 -1.55 30.14 -27.35
N GLU A 531 -0.67 30.06 -28.35
CA GLU A 531 -0.60 28.93 -29.28
C GLU A 531 -0.64 27.59 -28.51
N LYS A 532 -1.50 26.66 -28.97
CA LYS A 532 -1.91 25.38 -28.33
C LYS A 532 -3.16 25.40 -27.43
N ASN A 533 -4.09 26.35 -27.61
CA ASN A 533 -5.42 26.30 -26.97
C ASN A 533 -5.35 26.24 -25.41
N ARG A 534 -4.36 26.93 -24.85
CA ARG A 534 -4.15 27.05 -23.40
C ARG A 534 -4.39 28.48 -22.96
N LEU A 535 -5.13 28.60 -21.86
CA LEU A 535 -5.32 29.87 -21.17
C LEU A 535 -4.17 30.06 -20.19
N ILE A 536 -3.47 31.18 -20.30
CA ILE A 536 -2.40 31.57 -19.39
C ILE A 536 -2.95 32.66 -18.48
N ILE A 537 -2.84 32.42 -17.17
CA ILE A 537 -3.23 33.36 -16.13
C ILE A 537 -1.95 33.79 -15.43
N VAL A 538 -1.65 35.08 -15.49
CA VAL A 538 -0.54 35.71 -14.78
C VAL A 538 -1.12 36.66 -13.73
N VAL A 539 -0.70 36.48 -12.48
CA VAL A 539 -1.04 37.37 -11.37
C VAL A 539 0.26 37.86 -10.74
N GLU A 540 0.47 39.17 -10.77
CA GLU A 540 1.63 39.85 -10.20
C GLU A 540 1.19 40.77 -9.06
N ASP A 541 1.83 40.67 -7.90
CA ASP A 541 1.54 41.53 -6.76
C ASP A 541 2.78 42.26 -6.27
N ASN A 542 2.58 43.41 -5.62
CA ASN A 542 3.65 44.21 -5.04
C ASN A 542 3.88 43.96 -3.53
N GLY A 543 3.48 42.80 -3.02
CA GLY A 543 3.54 42.48 -1.60
C GLY A 543 4.96 42.15 -1.08
N SER A 544 5.02 41.60 0.13
CA SER A 544 6.24 41.21 0.83
C SER A 544 6.97 39.97 0.27
N GLY A 545 6.49 39.41 -0.85
CA GLY A 545 7.07 38.26 -1.53
C GLY A 545 6.80 36.91 -0.86
N ILE A 546 7.42 35.85 -1.37
CA ILE A 546 7.17 34.46 -0.93
C ILE A 546 7.81 34.20 0.44
N LYS A 547 6.97 34.00 1.46
CA LYS A 547 7.42 33.55 2.80
C LYS A 547 7.78 32.05 2.76
N LYS A 548 8.88 31.64 3.40
CA LYS A 548 9.27 30.21 3.51
C LYS A 548 8.18 29.41 4.24
N GLY A 549 7.54 28.47 3.55
CA GLY A 549 6.51 27.60 4.10
C GLY A 549 6.34 26.31 3.30
N ASN A 550 5.69 25.30 3.89
CA ASN A 550 5.35 24.06 3.18
C ASN A 550 4.17 24.29 2.22
N PRO A 551 4.10 23.55 1.09
CA PRO A 551 2.97 23.61 0.17
C PRO A 551 1.64 23.38 0.91
N GLY A 552 0.73 24.33 0.78
CA GLY A 552 -0.62 24.29 1.36
C GLY A 552 -1.67 23.77 0.38
N ILE A 553 -2.93 23.88 0.78
CA ILE A 553 -4.08 23.46 -0.04
C ILE A 553 -4.23 24.35 -1.28
N GLY A 554 -3.89 25.65 -1.23
CA GLY A 554 -3.87 26.55 -2.39
C GLY A 554 -2.92 26.08 -3.50
N SER A 555 -1.70 25.67 -3.14
CA SER A 555 -0.78 25.05 -4.11
C SER A 555 -1.28 23.70 -4.65
N ALA A 556 -2.08 22.95 -3.88
CA ALA A 556 -2.71 21.71 -4.35
C ALA A 556 -3.84 21.96 -5.35
N LEU A 557 -4.60 23.05 -5.19
CA LEU A 557 -5.59 23.52 -6.17
C LEU A 557 -4.88 23.88 -7.49
N LEU A 558 -3.86 24.75 -7.43
CA LEU A 558 -3.08 25.14 -8.62
C LEU A 558 -2.51 23.92 -9.34
N GLN A 559 -1.95 22.96 -8.58
CA GLN A 559 -1.44 21.71 -9.13
C GLN A 559 -2.50 20.89 -9.86
N GLN A 560 -3.71 20.79 -9.29
CA GLN A 560 -4.79 20.00 -9.86
C GLN A 560 -5.36 20.64 -11.13
N GLU A 561 -5.69 21.93 -11.08
CA GLU A 561 -6.38 22.63 -12.17
C GLU A 561 -5.46 22.86 -13.39
N SER A 562 -4.15 22.98 -13.18
CA SER A 562 -3.16 23.16 -14.26
C SER A 562 -2.51 21.85 -14.75
N GLY A 563 -2.80 20.72 -14.10
CA GLY A 563 -2.05 19.48 -14.30
C GLY A 563 -0.55 19.62 -13.95
N GLY A 564 -0.21 20.56 -13.06
CA GLY A 564 1.16 20.88 -12.66
C GLY A 564 1.86 21.95 -13.49
N ASN A 565 1.18 22.57 -14.45
CA ASN A 565 1.74 23.66 -15.27
C ASN A 565 1.49 25.02 -14.60
N TRP A 566 2.14 25.25 -13.45
CA TRP A 566 2.11 26.53 -12.76
C TRP A 566 3.48 26.85 -12.16
N SER A 567 3.77 28.13 -11.97
CA SER A 567 5.00 28.58 -11.31
C SER A 567 4.72 29.79 -10.43
N LEU A 568 5.41 29.86 -9.30
CA LEU A 568 5.37 30.99 -8.37
C LEU A 568 6.79 31.46 -8.14
N GLN A 569 7.09 32.68 -8.58
CA GLN A 569 8.43 33.26 -8.54
C GLN A 569 8.44 34.53 -7.68
N PRO A 570 9.47 34.71 -6.83
CA PRO A 570 9.65 35.98 -6.14
C PRO A 570 10.15 37.03 -7.15
N GLN A 571 9.68 38.26 -7.03
CA GLN A 571 10.19 39.43 -7.76
C GLN A 571 10.86 40.41 -6.79
N GLU A 572 11.60 41.39 -7.31
CA GLU A 572 12.26 42.44 -6.49
C GLU A 572 11.29 43.18 -5.57
N SER A 573 10.03 43.31 -6.00
CA SER A 573 8.94 43.91 -5.22
C SER A 573 7.67 43.06 -5.36
N GLY A 574 7.67 41.84 -4.79
CA GLY A 574 6.48 41.02 -4.61
C GLY A 574 6.55 39.65 -5.26
N THR A 575 5.45 39.18 -5.87
CA THR A 575 5.32 37.80 -6.35
C THR A 575 4.68 37.72 -7.72
N ARG A 576 5.17 36.80 -8.56
CA ARG A 576 4.56 36.46 -9.85
C ARG A 576 4.07 35.01 -9.84
N LEU A 577 2.76 34.84 -9.96
CA LEU A 577 2.11 33.55 -10.20
C LEU A 577 1.77 33.43 -11.68
N GLU A 578 2.18 32.33 -12.31
CA GLU A 578 1.77 31.98 -13.67
C GLU A 578 1.12 30.59 -13.65
N VAL A 579 -0.07 30.46 -14.22
CA VAL A 579 -0.84 29.21 -14.28
C VAL A 579 -1.30 28.98 -15.72
N GLN A 580 -1.08 27.78 -16.23
CA GLN A 580 -1.49 27.40 -17.57
C GLN A 580 -2.57 26.31 -17.47
N ILE A 581 -3.77 26.61 -17.96
CA ILE A 581 -4.89 25.65 -17.98
C ILE A 581 -5.29 25.30 -19.42
N PRO A 582 -5.58 24.01 -19.70
CA PRO A 582 -6.08 23.61 -21.00
C PRO A 582 -7.53 24.08 -21.20
N LEU A 583 -7.87 24.58 -22.39
CA LEU A 583 -9.26 24.83 -22.75
C LEU A 583 -9.98 23.50 -22.97
N VAL A 584 -11.26 23.42 -22.58
CA VAL A 584 -12.10 22.21 -22.71
C VAL A 584 -12.22 21.85 -24.19
N GLY A 585 -11.38 20.91 -24.61
CA GLY A 585 -11.14 20.50 -26.00
C GLY A 585 -9.99 19.48 -26.11
N GLU A 586 -9.05 19.47 -25.15
CA GLU A 586 -7.94 18.49 -25.08
C GLU A 586 -8.09 17.40 -23.99
N LEU A 587 -9.13 17.43 -23.14
CA LEU A 587 -9.30 16.43 -22.07
C LEU A 587 -9.86 15.07 -22.54
N THR A 588 -10.04 14.90 -23.85
CA THR A 588 -10.35 13.61 -24.49
C THR A 588 -9.42 13.39 -25.67
N GLN A 589 -8.21 12.93 -25.40
CA GLN A 589 -7.44 12.04 -26.28
C GLN A 589 -6.53 11.14 -25.45
#